data_AF-A0A8H4XNP3-F1
#
_entry.id   AF-A0A8H4XNP3-F1
#
_cell.length_a   1.000
_cell.length_b   1.000
_cell.length_c   1.000
_cell.angle_alpha   90.00
_cell.angle_beta   90.00
_cell.angle_gamma   90.00
#
_symmetry.space_group_name_H-M   'P 1'
#
loop_
_entity.id
_entity.type
_entity.pdbx_description
1 polymer ?
#
loop_
_entity_poly.entity_id
_entity_poly.type
_entity_poly.pdbx_seq_one_letter_code
_entity_poly.pdbx_strand_id
1 'polypeptide(L)'
;MDKLAAHGVEVEFHPVFLGGINNLSGNRPPWMLPAKAKYLDTDTCRAAERLSIPFKGSPPDLFSLAKTLSPLRALHYIKEHYPRSKFLAAFRFLFHKLWLPPHVNLAEDANLTAALAEATDELDGGSGVKLFTDEDVDKIMQGRASMKERVKNLTGEAVDKGAFGAPWLWVTNGQGKTEAFFGSDRFNHVYRFLGVPFQDVEVLPSSKL
;
A
#
# COMPACT_ATOMS: atom_id res chain seq x y z
N MET A 1 -13.20 0.63 5.00
CA MET A 1 -12.81 -0.17 6.19
C MET A 1 -13.99 -0.39 7.12
N ASP A 2 -15.00 0.49 7.09
CA ASP A 2 -16.19 0.46 7.98
C ASP A 2 -16.96 -0.87 7.98
N LYS A 3 -17.08 -1.54 6.82
CA LYS A 3 -17.69 -2.88 6.76
C LYS A 3 -16.94 -3.90 7.61
N LEU A 4 -15.60 -3.88 7.60
CA LEU A 4 -14.79 -4.76 8.43
C LEU A 4 -14.89 -4.36 9.90
N ALA A 5 -14.87 -3.05 10.20
CA ALA A 5 -15.04 -2.55 11.56
C ALA A 5 -16.41 -2.93 12.17
N ALA A 6 -17.48 -2.95 11.37
CA ALA A 6 -18.80 -3.44 11.79
C ALA A 6 -18.81 -4.93 12.17
N HIS A 7 -17.80 -5.70 11.74
CA HIS A 7 -17.54 -7.07 12.17
C HIS A 7 -16.48 -7.18 13.28
N GLY A 8 -16.09 -6.07 13.91
CA GLY A 8 -15.06 -6.04 14.95
C GLY A 8 -13.63 -6.28 14.41
N VAL A 9 -13.41 -6.12 13.11
CA VAL A 9 -12.09 -6.26 12.49
C VAL A 9 -11.40 -4.91 12.41
N GLU A 10 -10.28 -4.78 13.11
CA GLU A 10 -9.36 -3.66 13.00
C GLU A 10 -8.31 -3.94 11.91
N VAL A 11 -7.95 -2.92 11.16
CA VAL A 11 -6.94 -3.01 10.09
C VAL A 11 -5.80 -2.07 10.44
N GLU A 12 -4.56 -2.52 10.47
CA GLU A 12 -3.39 -1.68 10.70
C GLU A 12 -2.43 -1.72 9.51
N PHE A 13 -2.05 -0.55 8.98
CA PHE A 13 -1.13 -0.46 7.85
C PHE A 13 0.31 -0.29 8.33
N HIS A 14 1.21 -1.15 7.86
CA HIS A 14 2.64 -1.09 8.18
C HIS A 14 3.43 -0.78 6.89
N PRO A 15 3.83 0.48 6.65
CA PRO A 15 4.70 0.80 5.53
C PRO A 15 6.05 0.09 5.69
N VAL A 16 6.41 -0.78 4.76
CA VAL A 16 7.64 -1.59 4.77
C VAL A 16 8.41 -1.42 3.47
N PHE A 17 9.72 -1.68 3.50
CA PHE A 17 10.55 -1.58 2.31
C PHE A 17 10.62 -2.91 1.56
N LEU A 18 9.87 -3.01 0.45
CA LEU A 18 9.81 -4.22 -0.39
C LEU A 18 11.18 -4.68 -0.89
N GLY A 19 12.08 -3.75 -1.24
CA GLY A 19 13.45 -4.10 -1.61
C GLY A 19 14.21 -4.81 -0.48
N GLY A 20 13.96 -4.42 0.77
CA GLY A 20 14.50 -5.07 1.96
C GLY A 20 13.90 -6.47 2.17
N ILE A 21 12.59 -6.62 2.01
CA ILE A 21 11.91 -7.93 2.08
C ILE A 21 12.49 -8.89 1.04
N ASN A 22 12.61 -8.46 -0.22
CA ASN A 22 13.16 -9.29 -1.30
C ASN A 22 14.60 -9.74 -0.97
N ASN A 23 15.45 -8.81 -0.53
CA ASN A 23 16.83 -9.12 -0.18
C ASN A 23 16.94 -10.12 0.98
N LEU A 24 16.21 -9.87 2.08
CA LEU A 24 16.30 -10.68 3.30
C LEU A 24 15.66 -12.06 3.15
N SER A 25 14.61 -12.19 2.33
CA SER A 25 13.94 -13.49 2.06
C SER A 25 14.60 -14.29 0.93
N GLY A 26 15.59 -13.74 0.23
CA GLY A 26 16.17 -14.34 -0.98
C GLY A 26 15.24 -14.31 -2.20
N ASN A 27 14.13 -13.57 -2.13
CA ASN A 27 13.19 -13.45 -3.24
C ASN A 27 13.74 -12.54 -4.36
N ARG A 28 13.26 -12.78 -5.58
CA ARG A 28 13.58 -12.02 -6.78
C ARG A 28 12.31 -11.42 -7.36
N PRO A 29 12.29 -10.12 -7.70
CA PRO A 29 11.10 -9.52 -8.29
C PRO A 29 10.59 -10.26 -9.53
N PRO A 30 9.26 -10.45 -9.68
CA PRO A 30 8.70 -11.31 -10.71
C PRO A 30 8.97 -10.79 -12.13
N TRP A 31 9.11 -9.48 -12.32
CA TRP A 31 9.42 -8.86 -13.60
C TRP A 31 10.82 -9.17 -14.13
N MET A 32 11.73 -9.72 -13.30
CA MET A 32 13.05 -10.16 -13.79
C MET A 32 12.99 -11.42 -14.65
N LEU A 33 11.89 -12.19 -14.59
CA LEU A 33 11.65 -13.33 -15.48
C LEU A 33 10.76 -12.88 -16.64
N PRO A 34 11.23 -12.88 -17.91
CA PRO A 34 10.48 -12.33 -19.04
C PRO A 34 9.06 -12.91 -19.20
N ALA A 35 8.89 -14.22 -18.95
CA ALA A 35 7.59 -14.87 -19.02
C ALA A 35 6.59 -14.31 -17.97
N LYS A 36 7.07 -14.02 -16.75
CA LYS A 36 6.25 -13.40 -15.70
C LYS A 36 6.00 -11.92 -15.99
N ALA A 37 7.00 -11.19 -16.48
CA ALA A 37 6.84 -9.78 -16.87
C ALA A 37 5.70 -9.62 -17.90
N LYS A 38 5.73 -10.41 -18.98
CA LYS A 38 4.68 -10.40 -20.00
C LYS A 38 3.28 -10.74 -19.43
N TYR A 39 3.21 -11.67 -18.49
CA TYR A 39 1.94 -12.01 -17.83
C TYR A 39 1.42 -10.85 -16.98
N LEU A 40 2.30 -10.19 -16.22
CA LEU A 40 1.95 -9.09 -15.32
C LEU A 40 1.36 -7.88 -16.04
N ASP A 41 1.78 -7.59 -17.27
CA ASP A 41 1.18 -6.51 -18.06
C ASP A 41 -0.33 -6.71 -18.24
N THR A 42 -0.75 -7.95 -18.55
CA THR A 42 -2.17 -8.28 -18.73
C THR A 42 -2.90 -8.41 -17.39
N ASP A 43 -2.26 -9.05 -16.40
CA ASP A 43 -2.87 -9.34 -15.11
C ASP A 43 -3.10 -8.06 -14.29
N THR A 44 -2.19 -7.09 -14.40
CA THR A 44 -2.34 -5.78 -13.74
C THR A 44 -3.52 -5.01 -14.31
N CYS A 45 -3.75 -5.05 -15.63
CA CYS A 45 -4.96 -4.47 -16.24
C CYS A 45 -6.23 -5.13 -15.72
N ARG A 46 -6.29 -6.47 -15.66
CA ARG A 46 -7.44 -7.19 -15.09
C ARG A 46 -7.67 -6.84 -13.61
N ALA A 47 -6.61 -6.75 -12.82
CA ALA A 47 -6.69 -6.38 -11.41
C ALA A 47 -7.21 -4.95 -11.22
N ALA A 48 -6.77 -4.01 -12.08
CA ALA A 48 -7.24 -2.64 -12.07
C ALA A 48 -8.71 -2.53 -12.49
N GLU A 49 -9.11 -3.21 -13.57
CA GLU A 49 -10.51 -3.27 -14.05
C GLU A 49 -11.44 -3.82 -12.96
N ARG A 50 -11.06 -4.92 -12.31
CA ARG A 50 -11.83 -5.52 -11.20
C ARG A 50 -12.09 -4.54 -10.05
N LEU A 51 -11.18 -3.59 -9.82
CA LEU A 51 -11.27 -2.60 -8.75
C LEU A 51 -11.69 -1.21 -9.25
N SER A 52 -12.10 -1.08 -10.52
CA SER A 52 -12.44 0.18 -11.17
C SER A 52 -11.34 1.25 -11.03
N ILE A 53 -10.08 0.84 -11.02
CA ILE A 53 -8.92 1.73 -10.95
C ILE A 53 -8.60 2.22 -12.37
N PRO A 54 -8.44 3.54 -12.61
CA PRO A 54 -8.13 4.09 -13.94
C PRO A 54 -6.65 3.90 -14.30
N PHE A 55 -6.17 2.66 -14.26
CA PHE A 55 -4.79 2.30 -14.55
C PHE A 55 -4.48 2.48 -16.03
N LYS A 56 -3.40 3.22 -16.34
CA LYS A 56 -2.98 3.54 -17.71
C LYS A 56 -1.58 3.03 -18.04
N GLY A 57 -1.17 1.94 -17.37
CA GLY A 57 0.15 1.34 -17.51
C GLY A 57 1.08 1.65 -16.33
N SER A 58 2.14 0.85 -16.24
CA SER A 58 3.19 1.04 -15.24
C SER A 58 4.08 2.24 -15.59
N PRO A 59 4.76 2.84 -14.60
CA PRO A 59 5.74 3.88 -14.85
C PRO A 59 6.81 3.45 -15.86
N PRO A 60 7.23 4.33 -16.80
CA PRO A 60 8.29 4.02 -17.76
C PRO A 60 9.62 3.62 -17.10
N ASP A 61 9.98 4.27 -15.99
CA ASP A 61 11.16 3.94 -15.18
C ASP A 61 10.74 3.40 -13.80
N LEU A 62 10.29 2.16 -13.78
CA LEU A 62 9.89 1.47 -12.55
C LEU A 62 11.06 1.34 -11.56
N PHE A 63 12.31 1.23 -12.03
CA PHE A 63 13.47 1.07 -11.15
C PHE A 63 13.75 2.34 -10.35
N SER A 64 13.65 3.52 -10.96
CA SER A 64 13.79 4.77 -10.24
C SER A 64 12.63 4.98 -9.26
N LEU A 65 11.39 4.72 -9.69
CA LEU A 65 10.21 4.84 -8.83
C LEU A 65 10.20 3.84 -7.65
N ALA A 66 10.85 2.68 -7.80
CA ALA A 66 10.97 1.69 -6.74
C ALA A 66 11.86 2.14 -5.55
N LYS A 67 12.57 3.27 -5.67
CA LYS A 67 13.40 3.85 -4.59
C LYS A 67 12.54 4.54 -3.53
N THR A 68 11.83 3.77 -2.72
CA THR A 68 10.78 4.28 -1.81
C THR A 68 11.24 4.58 -0.38
N LEU A 69 12.54 4.54 -0.06
CA LEU A 69 13.02 4.75 1.32
C LEU A 69 12.65 6.14 1.89
N SER A 70 12.82 7.21 1.12
CA SER A 70 12.47 8.58 1.54
C SER A 70 10.96 8.73 1.83
N PRO A 71 10.05 8.36 0.90
CA PRO A 71 8.61 8.47 1.17
C PRO A 71 8.12 7.49 2.25
N LEU A 72 8.69 6.29 2.38
CA LEU A 72 8.37 5.37 3.48
C LEU A 72 8.70 5.98 4.84
N ARG A 73 9.86 6.63 4.96
CA ARG A 73 10.25 7.34 6.18
C ARG A 73 9.31 8.51 6.49
N ALA A 74 8.91 9.28 5.48
CA ALA A 74 7.93 10.36 5.65
C ALA A 74 6.59 9.80 6.14
N LEU A 75 6.12 8.68 5.59
CA LEU A 75 4.90 8.02 6.04
C LEU A 75 4.96 7.53 7.49
N HIS A 76 6.12 7.03 7.95
CA HIS A 76 6.30 6.68 9.37
C HIS A 76 6.28 7.91 10.27
N TYR A 77 6.92 9.01 9.86
CA TYR A 77 6.85 10.26 10.62
C TYR A 77 5.41 10.77 10.70
N ILE A 78 4.68 10.76 9.58
CA ILE A 78 3.26 11.13 9.55
C ILE A 78 2.46 10.24 10.51
N LYS A 79 2.68 8.92 10.47
CA LYS A 79 1.99 7.96 11.32
C LYS A 79 2.22 8.18 12.83
N GLU A 80 3.40 8.65 13.21
CA GLU A 80 3.76 8.89 14.61
C GLU A 80 3.24 10.23 15.15
N HIS A 81 3.17 11.26 14.30
CA HIS A 81 2.92 12.64 14.74
C HIS A 81 1.57 13.23 14.31
N TYR A 82 0.83 12.57 13.41
CA TYR A 82 -0.45 13.07 12.90
C TYR A 82 -1.58 12.07 13.14
N PRO A 83 -2.84 12.53 13.14
CA PRO A 83 -3.99 11.64 13.25
C PRO A 83 -3.97 10.54 12.19
N ARG A 84 -4.46 9.36 12.59
CA ARG A 84 -4.55 8.17 11.73
C ARG A 84 -5.20 8.45 10.37
N SER A 85 -6.24 9.27 10.32
CA SER A 85 -6.90 9.66 9.07
C SER A 85 -5.97 10.41 8.12
N LYS A 86 -5.15 11.34 8.63
CA LYS A 86 -4.14 12.04 7.81
C LYS A 86 -3.07 11.09 7.29
N PHE A 87 -2.63 10.13 8.11
CA PHE A 87 -1.69 9.09 7.67
C PHE A 87 -2.25 8.25 6.52
N LEU A 88 -3.49 7.77 6.64
CA LEU A 88 -4.13 6.94 5.62
C LEU A 88 -4.35 7.72 4.31
N ALA A 89 -4.83 8.96 4.41
CA ALA A 89 -5.01 9.83 3.26
C ALA A 89 -3.67 10.13 2.56
N ALA A 90 -2.61 10.45 3.32
CA ALA A 90 -1.28 10.66 2.77
C ALA A 90 -0.71 9.38 2.13
N PHE A 91 -0.89 8.22 2.76
CA PHE A 91 -0.49 6.93 2.21
C PHE A 91 -1.15 6.67 0.85
N ARG A 92 -2.47 6.84 0.77
CA ARG A 92 -3.23 6.68 -0.47
C ARG A 92 -2.81 7.70 -1.53
N PHE A 93 -2.60 8.95 -1.14
CA PHE A 93 -2.18 10.03 -2.04
C PHE A 93 -0.81 9.75 -2.67
N LEU A 94 0.19 9.37 -1.87
CA LEU A 94 1.51 9.02 -2.38
C LEU A 94 1.46 7.76 -3.26
N PHE A 95 0.62 6.77 -2.91
CA PHE A 95 0.40 5.59 -3.75
C PHE A 95 -0.22 5.95 -5.11
N HIS A 96 -1.19 6.87 -5.12
CA HIS A 96 -1.79 7.42 -6.34
C HIS A 96 -0.73 8.09 -7.21
N LYS A 97 0.09 8.97 -6.65
CA LYS A 97 1.15 9.69 -7.38
C LYS A 97 2.20 8.76 -7.97
N LEU A 98 2.47 7.63 -7.33
CA LEU A 98 3.42 6.64 -7.84
C LEU A 98 2.81 5.81 -8.99
N TRP A 99 1.58 5.32 -8.82
CA TRP A 99 1.00 4.30 -9.69
C TRP A 99 0.04 4.79 -10.77
N LEU A 100 -0.43 6.04 -10.70
CA LEU A 100 -1.30 6.63 -11.72
C LEU A 100 -0.61 7.81 -12.40
N PRO A 101 -0.85 8.03 -13.71
CA PRO A 101 -0.27 9.14 -14.42
C PRO A 101 -0.85 10.50 -13.96
N PRO A 102 -0.04 11.56 -13.91
CA PRO A 102 1.40 11.55 -14.18
C PRO A 102 2.19 10.90 -13.03
N HIS A 103 2.99 9.88 -13.34
CA HIS A 103 3.78 9.16 -12.34
C HIS A 103 4.85 10.09 -11.76
N VAL A 104 4.96 10.12 -10.43
CA VAL A 104 5.90 10.97 -9.71
C VAL A 104 6.97 10.11 -9.02
N ASN A 105 8.24 10.41 -9.30
CA ASN A 105 9.34 9.81 -8.56
C ASN A 105 9.47 10.48 -7.18
N LEU A 106 8.87 9.87 -6.18
CA LEU A 106 8.86 10.33 -4.78
C LEU A 106 10.20 10.09 -4.05
N ALA A 107 11.20 9.49 -4.70
CA ALA A 107 12.55 9.40 -4.15
C ALA A 107 13.24 10.77 -4.12
N GLU A 108 12.86 11.66 -5.04
CA GLU A 108 13.38 13.03 -5.13
C GLU A 108 12.69 13.93 -4.13
N ASP A 109 13.48 14.65 -3.32
CA ASP A 109 12.96 15.48 -2.23
C ASP A 109 12.00 16.56 -2.73
N ALA A 110 12.33 17.23 -3.85
CA ALA A 110 11.45 18.26 -4.41
C ALA A 110 10.07 17.69 -4.79
N ASN A 111 10.03 16.48 -5.35
CA ASN A 111 8.79 15.81 -5.73
C ASN A 111 8.00 15.35 -4.51
N LEU A 112 8.68 14.82 -3.48
CA LEU A 112 8.02 14.41 -2.24
C LEU A 112 7.45 15.62 -1.48
N THR A 113 8.20 16.72 -1.37
CA THR A 113 7.73 17.98 -0.80
C THR A 113 6.50 18.49 -1.55
N ALA A 114 6.56 18.57 -2.88
CA ALA A 114 5.44 19.00 -3.71
C ALA A 114 4.21 18.10 -3.50
N ALA A 115 4.40 16.78 -3.52
CA ALA A 115 3.33 15.80 -3.31
C ALA A 115 2.67 15.93 -1.92
N LEU A 116 3.45 16.18 -0.87
CA LEU A 116 2.90 16.41 0.47
C LEU A 116 2.14 17.73 0.57
N ALA A 117 2.61 18.79 -0.09
CA ALA A 117 1.98 20.12 -0.07
C ALA A 117 0.65 20.19 -0.84
N GLU A 118 0.46 19.33 -1.84
CA GLU A 118 -0.79 19.19 -2.61
C GLU A 118 -1.72 18.11 -2.07
N ALA A 119 -1.26 17.26 -1.13
CA ALA A 119 -2.04 16.12 -0.66
C ALA A 119 -3.35 16.56 -0.02
N THR A 120 -4.45 15.93 -0.42
CA THR A 120 -5.80 16.16 0.11
C THR A 120 -6.43 14.88 0.63
N ASP A 121 -7.53 15.00 1.37
CA ASP A 121 -8.36 13.89 1.82
C ASP A 121 -9.37 13.39 0.76
N GLU A 122 -9.42 14.00 -0.42
CA GLU A 122 -10.41 13.72 -1.47
C GLU A 122 -10.42 12.24 -1.88
N LEU A 123 -9.23 11.66 -2.05
CA LEU A 123 -9.12 10.26 -2.43
C LEU A 123 -9.77 9.35 -1.38
N ASP A 124 -9.73 9.70 -0.11
CA ASP A 124 -10.37 8.96 0.99
C ASP A 124 -11.83 9.36 1.26
N GLY A 125 -12.48 10.05 0.31
CA GLY A 125 -13.88 10.45 0.40
C GLY A 125 -14.11 11.71 1.24
N GLY A 126 -13.04 12.45 1.53
CA GLY A 126 -13.11 13.75 2.18
C GLY A 126 -13.53 14.87 1.23
N SER A 127 -13.48 16.11 1.70
CA SER A 127 -13.97 17.29 0.98
C SER A 127 -12.91 17.99 0.12
N GLY A 128 -11.73 17.39 -0.04
CA GLY A 128 -10.60 17.97 -0.79
C GLY A 128 -9.76 18.93 0.06
N VAL A 129 -9.81 18.79 1.38
CA VAL A 129 -9.03 19.64 2.30
C VAL A 129 -7.58 19.19 2.27
N LYS A 130 -6.66 20.17 2.22
CA LYS A 130 -5.23 19.92 2.33
C LYS A 130 -4.90 19.18 3.63
N LEU A 131 -4.10 18.12 3.52
CA LEU A 131 -3.69 17.32 4.67
C LEU A 131 -2.68 18.05 5.56
N PHE A 132 -1.80 18.86 4.96
CA PHE A 132 -0.64 19.48 5.61
C PHE A 132 -0.55 20.97 5.26
N THR A 133 -0.19 21.78 6.24
CA THR A 133 0.29 23.15 6.00
C THR A 133 1.73 23.12 5.48
N ASP A 134 2.26 24.24 4.99
CA ASP A 134 3.67 24.31 4.58
C ASP A 134 4.62 23.99 5.75
N GLU A 135 4.29 24.44 6.96
CA GLU A 135 5.02 24.11 8.19
C GLU A 135 4.98 22.60 8.51
N ASP A 136 3.83 21.95 8.30
CA ASP A 136 3.72 20.49 8.46
C ASP A 136 4.61 19.75 7.45
N VAL A 137 4.62 20.19 6.19
CA VAL A 137 5.47 19.59 5.15
C VAL A 137 6.95 19.70 5.52
N ASP A 138 7.38 20.88 6.01
CA ASP A 138 8.76 21.07 6.47
C ASP A 138 9.10 20.14 7.65
N LYS A 139 8.21 20.01 8.63
CA LYS A 139 8.37 19.08 9.76
C LYS A 139 8.48 17.63 9.30
N ILE A 140 7.60 17.20 8.39
CA ILE A 140 7.62 15.84 7.84
C ILE A 140 8.92 15.58 7.09
N MET A 141 9.33 16.53 6.24
CA MET A 141 10.56 16.38 5.47
C MET A 141 11.77 16.33 6.39
N GLN A 142 11.94 17.24 7.34
CA GLN A 142 13.08 17.22 8.26
C GLN A 142 13.05 15.98 9.17
N GLY A 143 11.86 15.61 9.66
CA GLY A 143 11.65 14.51 10.58
C GLY A 143 11.83 13.13 9.99
N ARG A 144 11.64 12.93 8.67
CA ARG A 144 11.74 11.60 8.04
C ARG A 144 13.08 10.90 8.28
N ALA A 145 14.18 11.64 8.46
CA ALA A 145 15.50 11.05 8.70
C ALA A 145 15.53 10.17 9.97
N SER A 146 14.79 10.53 11.02
CA SER A 146 14.74 9.76 12.28
C SER A 146 14.00 8.42 12.13
N MET A 147 13.21 8.25 11.07
CA MET A 147 12.42 7.04 10.80
C MET A 147 13.20 5.91 10.15
N LYS A 148 14.53 6.07 9.94
CA LYS A 148 15.39 5.07 9.31
C LYS A 148 15.32 3.71 10.00
N GLU A 149 15.58 3.67 11.31
CA GLU A 149 15.58 2.40 12.06
C GLU A 149 14.17 1.84 12.19
N ARG A 150 13.13 2.69 12.26
CA ARG A 150 11.73 2.23 12.26
C ARG A 150 11.37 1.45 11.00
N VAL A 151 11.70 1.98 9.82
CA VAL A 151 11.48 1.28 8.53
C VAL A 151 12.28 -0.02 8.48
N LYS A 152 13.54 0.00 8.90
CA LYS A 152 14.42 -1.18 8.90
C LYS A 152 13.86 -2.28 9.80
N ASN A 153 13.50 -1.95 11.04
CA ASN A 153 13.01 -2.91 12.03
C ASN A 153 11.67 -3.53 11.61
N LEU A 154 10.72 -2.72 11.15
CA LEU A 154 9.42 -3.25 10.66
C LEU A 154 9.58 -4.10 9.40
N THR A 155 10.53 -3.76 8.52
CA THR A 155 10.84 -4.59 7.35
C THR A 155 11.44 -5.94 7.77
N GLY A 156 12.33 -5.95 8.77
CA GLY A 156 12.88 -7.17 9.37
C GLY A 156 11.80 -8.02 10.03
N GLU A 157 10.95 -7.41 10.87
CA GLU A 157 9.83 -8.09 11.54
C GLU A 157 8.88 -8.75 10.54
N ALA A 158 8.59 -8.10 9.40
CA ALA A 158 7.77 -8.69 8.35
C ALA A 158 8.40 -9.99 7.81
N VAL A 159 9.73 -9.99 7.60
CA VAL A 159 10.47 -11.17 7.12
C VAL A 159 10.54 -12.25 8.19
N ASP A 160 10.76 -11.89 9.46
CA ASP A 160 10.72 -12.83 10.60
C ASP A 160 9.34 -13.51 10.73
N LYS A 161 8.27 -12.81 10.32
CA LYS A 161 6.91 -13.33 10.20
C LYS A 161 6.62 -14.06 8.87
N GLY A 162 7.65 -14.33 8.07
CA GLY A 162 7.59 -15.13 6.84
C GLY A 162 7.31 -14.34 5.56
N ALA A 163 7.28 -13.01 5.59
CA ALA A 163 7.05 -12.22 4.38
C ALA A 163 8.20 -12.40 3.38
N PHE A 164 7.84 -12.79 2.16
CA PHE A 164 8.74 -12.84 1.01
C PHE A 164 8.38 -11.82 -0.07
N GLY A 165 7.33 -11.03 0.14
CA GLY A 165 6.86 -10.00 -0.78
C GLY A 165 5.80 -9.11 -0.14
N ALA A 166 5.14 -8.26 -0.94
CA ALA A 166 4.06 -7.41 -0.48
C ALA A 166 2.88 -7.41 -1.47
N PRO A 167 1.63 -7.20 -1.01
CA PRO A 167 1.25 -7.06 0.41
C PRO A 167 1.35 -8.40 1.17
N TRP A 168 1.72 -8.31 2.44
CA TRP A 168 1.70 -9.41 3.41
C TRP A 168 0.74 -9.04 4.54
N LEU A 169 -0.29 -9.87 4.73
CA LEU A 169 -1.36 -9.64 5.68
C LEU A 169 -1.17 -10.59 6.86
N TRP A 170 -1.01 -10.05 8.06
CA TRP A 170 -0.96 -10.81 9.30
C TRP A 170 -2.30 -10.65 10.00
N VAL A 171 -3.08 -11.72 10.09
CA VAL A 171 -4.50 -11.66 10.46
C VAL A 171 -4.72 -12.47 11.73
N THR A 172 -5.36 -11.87 12.73
CA THR A 172 -5.75 -12.54 13.98
C THR A 172 -7.27 -12.63 14.03
N ASN A 173 -7.81 -13.82 14.26
CA ASN A 173 -9.26 -14.04 14.36
C ASN A 173 -9.79 -13.90 15.80
N GLY A 174 -11.10 -13.97 15.98
CA GLY A 174 -11.75 -13.83 17.30
C GLY A 174 -11.39 -14.92 18.32
N GLN A 175 -10.69 -15.98 17.93
CA GLN A 175 -10.18 -17.03 18.82
C GLN A 175 -8.72 -16.78 19.24
N GLY A 176 -8.11 -15.67 18.80
CA GLY A 176 -6.69 -15.36 19.03
C GLY A 176 -5.74 -16.14 18.13
N LYS A 177 -6.25 -16.95 17.18
CA LYS A 177 -5.40 -17.62 16.19
C LYS A 177 -4.94 -16.62 15.15
N THR A 178 -3.69 -16.77 14.71
CA THR A 178 -3.05 -15.86 13.79
C THR A 178 -2.52 -16.59 12.56
N GLU A 179 -2.81 -16.08 11.36
CA GLU A 179 -2.35 -16.62 10.07
C GLU A 179 -1.89 -15.51 9.12
N ALA A 180 -1.01 -15.87 8.19
CA ALA A 180 -0.50 -14.96 7.17
C ALA A 180 -1.11 -15.22 5.79
N PHE A 181 -1.36 -14.15 5.04
CA PHE A 181 -1.88 -14.20 3.67
C PHE A 181 -1.05 -13.27 2.77
N PHE A 182 -0.67 -13.75 1.59
CA PHE A 182 0.12 -13.00 0.61
C PHE A 182 -0.73 -12.60 -0.59
N GLY A 183 -0.56 -11.36 -1.05
CA GLY A 183 -1.18 -10.85 -2.28
C GLY A 183 -2.50 -10.12 -2.07
N SER A 184 -3.02 -9.54 -3.16
CA SER A 184 -4.28 -8.77 -3.21
C SER A 184 -5.49 -9.62 -3.62
N ASP A 185 -5.32 -10.93 -3.66
CA ASP A 185 -6.20 -11.91 -4.31
C ASP A 185 -6.54 -13.10 -3.39
N ARG A 186 -6.36 -12.93 -2.07
CA ARG A 186 -6.66 -13.93 -1.02
C ARG A 186 -7.71 -13.47 -0.01
N PHE A 187 -8.46 -12.41 -0.30
CA PHE A 187 -9.43 -11.85 0.65
C PHE A 187 -10.55 -12.83 1.02
N ASN A 188 -10.95 -13.74 0.13
CA ASN A 188 -11.88 -14.82 0.47
C ASN A 188 -11.36 -15.73 1.60
N HIS A 189 -10.06 -16.07 1.58
CA HIS A 189 -9.41 -16.81 2.66
C HIS A 189 -9.35 -15.99 3.95
N VAL A 190 -8.99 -14.71 3.84
CA VAL A 190 -8.93 -13.76 4.98
C VAL A 190 -10.30 -13.65 5.65
N TYR A 191 -11.38 -13.43 4.89
CA TYR A 191 -12.72 -13.28 5.43
C TYR A 191 -13.22 -14.58 6.08
N ARG A 192 -12.98 -15.73 5.44
CA ARG A 192 -13.29 -17.03 6.04
C ARG A 192 -12.54 -17.24 7.36
N PHE A 193 -11.26 -16.89 7.42
CA PHE A 193 -10.45 -17.01 8.64
C PHE A 193 -10.93 -16.10 9.78
N LEU A 194 -11.37 -14.89 9.44
CA LEU A 194 -11.95 -13.92 10.37
C LEU A 194 -13.39 -14.25 10.79
N GLY A 195 -14.07 -15.18 10.11
CA GLY A 195 -15.50 -15.43 10.31
C GLY A 195 -16.39 -14.30 9.78
N VAL A 196 -15.88 -13.47 8.86
CA VAL A 196 -16.64 -12.39 8.22
C VAL A 196 -17.47 -12.98 7.09
N PRO A 197 -18.81 -12.79 7.07
CA PRO A 197 -19.63 -13.24 5.97
C PRO A 197 -19.28 -12.46 4.69
N PHE A 198 -19.13 -13.18 3.58
CA PHE A 198 -18.81 -12.59 2.29
C PHE A 198 -19.41 -13.42 1.16
N GLN A 199 -19.51 -12.78 0.00
CA GLN A 199 -19.82 -13.41 -1.25
C GLN A 199 -18.52 -13.45 -2.08
N ASP A 200 -18.08 -14.63 -2.51
CA ASP A 200 -16.82 -14.81 -3.26
C ASP A 200 -17.02 -14.47 -4.75
N VAL A 201 -17.10 -15.49 -5.60
CA VAL A 201 -17.41 -15.36 -7.01
C VAL A 201 -18.79 -15.97 -7.25
N GLU A 202 -19.76 -15.15 -7.64
CA GLU A 202 -21.08 -15.60 -8.09
C GLU A 202 -21.19 -15.45 -9.61
N VAL A 203 -21.50 -16.54 -10.30
CA VAL A 203 -21.91 -16.49 -11.71
C VAL A 203 -23.40 -16.22 -11.73
N LEU A 204 -23.78 -15.04 -12.22
CA LEU A 204 -25.17 -14.64 -12.30
C LEU A 204 -25.90 -15.37 -13.44
N PRO A 205 -27.22 -15.60 -13.32
CA PRO A 205 -28.03 -16.09 -14.43
C PRO A 205 -27.93 -15.17 -15.65
N SER A 206 -28.09 -15.73 -16.85
CA SER A 206 -28.02 -15.00 -18.13
C SER A 206 -29.11 -13.93 -18.33
N SER A 207 -29.91 -13.59 -17.31
CA SER A 207 -31.04 -12.66 -17.43
C SER A 207 -30.55 -11.23 -17.68
N LYS A 208 -30.32 -10.95 -18.98
CA LYS A 208 -30.07 -9.67 -19.66
C LYS A 208 -29.12 -8.72 -18.92
N LEU A 209 -27.82 -9.01 -19.07
CA LEU A 209 -26.81 -7.95 -19.22
C LEU A 209 -27.18 -7.03 -20.39
#